data_AF-A0A4Q3J6L3-F1
#
_entry.id   AF-A0A4Q3J6L3-F1
#
_cell.length_a   1.000
_cell.length_b   1.000
_cell.length_c   1.000
_cell.angle_alpha   90.00
_cell.angle_beta   90.00
_cell.angle_gamma   90.00
#
_symmetry.space_group_name_H-M   'P 1'
#
loop_
_entity.id
_entity.type
_entity.pdbx_description
1 polymer ?
#
loop_
_entity_poly.entity_id
_entity_poly.type
_entity_poly.pdbx_seq_one_letter_code
_entity_poly.pdbx_strand_id
1 'polypeptide(L)'
;VLGGSAGDTITAGTGIDVILGDNGVIKFSAPDIVESTVTTDPTYGGNDDIEAGLGADIVVGGVGSDRLKAGGDADVSQDIILGDEGELWFFPTGQLKTAFTVIPVLGNVVVTSDDIITTGGGDNVVLGGNGADSITAGSGADILFGDNGHLEFDLGGTLNPTALTERRLVLARTTDPLNGGVDSIYAGAGRDLVIGGTAGDYVEGGDGADTIFGDHGLYDIDLPAYQRAVSIFFRAEDGGGNDTLRGQGGEDFIVGQQGSDILKGGDGEDDIIGGHNVVGGADAGDTIEGNAEDDVILGDNGTILREIAANAGDFKTMDWVRVSYGAGLASSTMLRTVMRYDLSDGQGGNDKIYGQEGDDTIYGQLGNDQVFGDAGSDEIVGGLGNDEIHGGDGIDFVLGDEGTIYKALDVNGAAVRNTDGSWRRYIVTEEVATVTDRIAIDSNGHAVDSAFAGKLLTADMILLAGGYTDTGKQLATNGAWATSALLLDVTAGGNDTIYGEVGDDILIGQRGSDTIDGGDGNDTIFGDKATNIANMGTDLPLIVNAVRLIGATAAAGIYIPIGGTV
;
A
#
# COMPACT_ATOMS: atom_id res chain seq x y z
N VAL A 1 14.86 -5.22 -36.91
CA VAL A 1 15.27 -6.59 -37.26
C VAL A 1 14.09 -7.52 -37.00
N LEU A 2 13.94 -8.58 -37.79
CA LEU A 2 12.98 -9.67 -37.54
C LEU A 2 13.79 -10.97 -37.57
N GLY A 3 13.84 -11.73 -36.47
CA GLY A 3 14.51 -13.04 -36.43
C GLY A 3 13.68 -14.10 -37.17
N GLY A 4 12.43 -14.25 -36.74
CA GLY A 4 11.49 -15.24 -37.28
C GLY A 4 11.31 -16.42 -36.34
N SER A 5 10.66 -17.50 -36.78
CA SER A 5 10.11 -18.53 -35.88
C SER A 5 11.10 -19.48 -35.18
N ALA A 6 12.39 -19.20 -35.16
CA ALA A 6 13.41 -20.09 -34.63
C ALA A 6 14.38 -19.29 -33.78
N GLY A 7 14.97 -19.91 -32.75
CA GLY A 7 15.91 -19.20 -31.90
C GLY A 7 17.08 -18.60 -32.69
N ASP A 8 17.14 -17.28 -32.66
CA ASP A 8 18.06 -16.42 -33.40
C ASP A 8 19.04 -15.72 -32.46
N THR A 9 20.13 -15.22 -33.04
CA THR A 9 21.09 -14.35 -32.33
C THR A 9 21.17 -13.04 -33.09
N ILE A 10 20.74 -11.97 -32.45
CA ILE A 10 20.62 -10.64 -33.05
C ILE A 10 21.52 -9.68 -32.29
N THR A 11 22.44 -9.03 -33.00
CA THR A 11 23.24 -7.94 -32.44
C THR A 11 23.04 -6.70 -33.30
N ALA A 12 22.44 -5.66 -32.73
CA ALA A 12 22.27 -4.37 -33.36
C ALA A 12 23.34 -3.37 -32.87
N GLY A 13 23.22 -2.12 -33.31
CA GLY A 13 24.34 -1.20 -33.43
C GLY A 13 24.32 -0.10 -32.37
N THR A 14 24.38 1.13 -32.85
CA THR A 14 24.08 2.29 -32.02
C THR A 14 22.98 3.05 -32.72
N GLY A 15 22.02 3.62 -32.01
CA GLY A 15 20.95 4.40 -32.60
C GLY A 15 19.60 4.04 -32.01
N ILE A 16 18.59 4.00 -32.86
CA ILE A 16 17.26 3.51 -32.49
C ILE A 16 17.09 2.22 -33.28
N ASP A 17 17.17 1.08 -32.58
CA ASP A 17 16.97 -0.23 -33.17
C ASP A 17 15.61 -0.79 -32.78
N VAL A 18 14.86 -1.29 -33.77
CA VAL A 18 13.53 -1.91 -33.56
C VAL A 18 13.64 -3.38 -33.91
N ILE A 19 13.56 -4.25 -32.93
CA ILE A 19 13.88 -5.68 -33.04
C ILE A 19 12.67 -6.49 -32.58
N LEU A 20 12.27 -7.46 -33.40
CA LEU A 20 11.44 -8.57 -32.95
C LEU A 20 12.30 -9.82 -33.10
N GLY A 21 12.41 -10.60 -32.02
CA GLY A 21 12.99 -11.93 -32.06
C GLY A 21 12.19 -12.81 -33.00
N ASP A 22 10.90 -12.91 -32.72
CA ASP A 22 10.01 -13.77 -33.47
C ASP A 22 9.19 -13.11 -34.61
N ASN A 23 8.14 -13.81 -35.04
CA ASN A 23 7.22 -13.40 -36.08
C ASN A 23 6.41 -12.17 -35.67
N GLY A 24 6.60 -11.07 -36.38
CA GLY A 24 5.73 -9.92 -36.24
C GLY A 24 5.78 -8.94 -37.39
N VAL A 25 5.18 -7.78 -37.15
CA VAL A 25 5.02 -6.70 -38.10
C VAL A 25 5.44 -5.39 -37.44
N ILE A 26 6.42 -4.72 -38.06
CA ILE A 26 6.74 -3.34 -37.76
C ILE A 26 6.13 -2.46 -38.86
N LYS A 27 5.35 -1.45 -38.45
CA LYS A 27 4.86 -0.40 -39.36
C LYS A 27 5.54 0.91 -39.04
N PHE A 28 5.90 1.63 -40.09
CA PHE A 28 6.52 2.95 -40.03
C PHE A 28 5.61 3.97 -40.70
N SER A 29 5.30 5.06 -39.98
CA SER A 29 4.53 6.18 -40.54
C SER A 29 5.42 7.16 -41.33
N ALA A 30 6.71 7.21 -40.98
CA ALA A 30 7.79 7.90 -41.66
C ALA A 30 9.10 7.11 -41.49
N PRO A 31 10.18 7.39 -42.25
CA PRO A 31 11.41 6.59 -42.23
C PRO A 31 11.99 6.31 -40.83
N ASP A 32 11.83 7.24 -39.89
CA ASP A 32 12.39 7.16 -38.53
C ASP A 32 11.29 7.20 -37.44
N ILE A 33 10.03 6.94 -37.81
CA ILE A 33 8.89 6.98 -36.87
C ILE A 33 8.13 5.66 -36.95
N VAL A 34 8.32 4.82 -35.93
CA VAL A 34 7.53 3.62 -35.71
C VAL A 34 6.08 4.02 -35.45
N GLU A 35 5.15 3.34 -36.11
CA GLU A 35 3.71 3.48 -35.88
C GLU A 35 3.22 2.37 -34.95
N SER A 36 3.66 1.14 -35.20
CA SER A 36 3.31 -0.03 -34.39
C SER A 36 4.34 -1.15 -34.53
N THR A 37 4.51 -1.91 -33.46
CA THR A 37 5.20 -3.21 -33.45
C THR A 37 4.24 -4.25 -32.87
N VAL A 38 3.98 -5.33 -33.60
CA VAL A 38 2.96 -6.34 -33.23
C VAL A 38 3.48 -7.73 -33.54
N THR A 39 3.42 -8.65 -32.58
CA THR A 39 3.66 -10.08 -32.82
C THR A 39 2.48 -10.68 -33.59
N THR A 40 2.74 -11.66 -34.46
CA THR A 40 1.71 -12.19 -35.39
C THR A 40 1.48 -13.70 -35.31
N ASP A 41 2.33 -14.43 -34.60
CA ASP A 41 2.15 -15.87 -34.38
C ASP A 41 2.51 -16.25 -32.92
N PRO A 42 1.55 -16.12 -31.98
CA PRO A 42 1.80 -16.29 -30.55
C PRO A 42 1.89 -17.76 -30.13
N THR A 43 2.24 -18.67 -31.04
CA THR A 43 2.40 -20.10 -30.71
C THR A 43 3.59 -20.74 -31.42
N TYR A 44 4.25 -20.01 -32.31
CA TYR A 44 5.37 -20.49 -33.08
C TYR A 44 6.49 -19.45 -33.06
N GLY A 45 7.45 -19.71 -32.20
CA GLY A 45 8.70 -18.98 -32.08
C GLY A 45 9.72 -19.78 -31.29
N GLY A 46 10.88 -19.20 -31.02
CA GLY A 46 11.88 -19.88 -30.22
C GLY A 46 12.88 -18.93 -29.60
N ASN A 47 13.56 -19.45 -28.57
CA ASN A 47 14.49 -18.70 -27.72
C ASN A 47 15.53 -17.88 -28.48
N ASP A 48 15.42 -16.57 -28.38
CA ASP A 48 16.25 -15.57 -29.03
C ASP A 48 17.29 -14.97 -28.06
N ASP A 49 18.44 -14.56 -28.62
CA ASP A 49 19.50 -13.84 -27.91
C ASP A 49 19.73 -12.50 -28.62
N ILE A 50 19.24 -11.42 -28.01
CA ILE A 50 19.14 -10.09 -28.60
C ILE A 50 19.98 -9.09 -27.80
N GLU A 51 20.97 -8.49 -28.46
CA GLU A 51 21.72 -7.33 -27.96
C GLU A 51 21.44 -6.14 -28.88
N ALA A 52 20.62 -5.19 -28.41
CA ALA A 52 20.17 -4.05 -29.21
C ALA A 52 21.27 -2.97 -29.38
N GLY A 53 22.20 -2.91 -28.43
CA GLY A 53 23.33 -1.98 -28.49
C GLY A 53 23.07 -0.72 -27.70
N LEU A 54 23.56 0.45 -28.14
CA LEU A 54 23.35 1.73 -27.43
C LEU A 54 22.30 2.59 -28.12
N GLY A 55 21.47 3.27 -27.34
CA GLY A 55 20.47 4.22 -27.82
C GLY A 55 19.04 3.70 -27.60
N ALA A 56 18.04 4.51 -27.95
CA ALA A 56 16.65 4.25 -27.55
C ALA A 56 16.07 3.11 -28.37
N ASP A 57 16.04 1.91 -27.80
CA ASP A 57 15.73 0.68 -28.52
C ASP A 57 14.32 0.17 -28.21
N ILE A 58 13.74 -0.55 -29.19
CA ILE A 58 12.46 -1.25 -29.06
C ILE A 58 12.72 -2.73 -29.31
N VAL A 59 12.54 -3.57 -28.30
CA VAL A 59 12.79 -5.00 -28.37
C VAL A 59 11.53 -5.77 -27.98
N VAL A 60 11.16 -6.76 -28.77
CA VAL A 60 10.10 -7.72 -28.44
C VAL A 60 10.70 -9.10 -28.66
N GLY A 61 10.76 -9.93 -27.61
CA GLY A 61 11.25 -11.30 -27.71
C GLY A 61 10.30 -12.15 -28.54
N GLY A 62 9.14 -12.46 -27.97
CA GLY A 62 8.06 -13.16 -28.64
C GLY A 62 7.72 -14.48 -27.94
N VAL A 63 7.73 -15.59 -28.66
CA VAL A 63 7.40 -16.91 -28.08
C VAL A 63 8.71 -17.59 -27.64
N GLY A 64 8.81 -17.88 -26.36
CA GLY A 64 9.88 -18.71 -25.81
C GLY A 64 10.84 -17.91 -24.95
N SER A 65 11.67 -18.63 -24.21
CA SER A 65 12.56 -18.03 -23.21
C SER A 65 13.74 -17.29 -23.85
N ASP A 66 13.64 -15.97 -23.88
CA ASP A 66 14.53 -15.07 -24.60
C ASP A 66 15.55 -14.40 -23.67
N ARG A 67 16.63 -13.92 -24.28
CA ARG A 67 17.65 -13.08 -23.63
C ARG A 67 17.68 -11.74 -24.32
N LEU A 68 17.17 -10.73 -23.66
CA LEU A 68 16.97 -9.39 -24.22
C LEU A 68 17.86 -8.39 -23.48
N LYS A 69 18.77 -7.75 -24.21
CA LYS A 69 19.66 -6.72 -23.67
C LYS A 69 19.59 -5.46 -24.51
N ALA A 70 19.02 -4.40 -23.96
CA ALA A 70 19.05 -3.06 -24.53
C ALA A 70 20.02 -2.21 -23.72
N GLY A 71 21.14 -1.79 -24.31
CA GLY A 71 22.12 -0.98 -23.61
C GLY A 71 23.00 -1.70 -22.59
N GLY A 72 23.50 -0.90 -21.66
CA GLY A 72 24.33 -1.25 -20.50
C GLY A 72 24.64 0.03 -19.73
N ASP A 73 25.53 0.02 -18.73
CA ASP A 73 25.76 1.16 -17.82
C ASP A 73 26.12 2.50 -18.49
N ALA A 74 26.62 2.45 -19.73
CA ALA A 74 26.97 3.65 -20.49
C ALA A 74 25.79 4.22 -21.29
N ASP A 75 24.69 3.47 -21.37
CA ASP A 75 23.47 3.88 -22.02
C ASP A 75 22.57 4.63 -21.06
N VAL A 76 21.95 5.70 -21.57
CA VAL A 76 21.10 6.61 -20.79
C VAL A 76 19.81 6.93 -21.55
N SER A 77 19.53 6.18 -22.62
CA SER A 77 18.32 6.31 -23.41
C SER A 77 17.20 5.40 -22.92
N GLN A 78 15.97 5.83 -23.17
CA GLN A 78 14.79 5.06 -22.83
C GLN A 78 14.61 3.89 -23.78
N ASP A 79 14.56 2.68 -23.23
CA ASP A 79 14.27 1.46 -23.97
C ASP A 79 12.83 0.98 -23.71
N ILE A 80 12.28 0.22 -24.66
CA ILE A 80 10.96 -0.41 -24.56
C ILE A 80 11.12 -1.88 -24.87
N ILE A 81 10.88 -2.73 -23.88
CA ILE A 81 11.07 -4.17 -23.98
C ILE A 81 9.78 -4.89 -23.62
N LEU A 82 9.41 -5.86 -24.47
CA LEU A 82 8.47 -6.92 -24.13
C LEU A 82 9.25 -8.23 -24.18
N GLY A 83 9.23 -9.02 -23.11
CA GLY A 83 9.78 -10.37 -23.10
C GLY A 83 8.98 -11.25 -24.06
N ASP A 84 7.71 -11.43 -23.71
CA ASP A 84 6.78 -12.24 -24.48
C ASP A 84 6.07 -11.49 -25.64
N GLU A 85 5.02 -12.12 -26.17
CA GLU A 85 4.19 -11.54 -27.19
C GLU A 85 3.44 -10.29 -26.73
N GLY A 86 3.32 -9.33 -27.64
CA GLY A 86 2.53 -8.15 -27.36
C GLY A 86 2.42 -7.18 -28.52
N GLU A 87 1.87 -6.02 -28.19
CA GLU A 87 1.69 -4.91 -29.11
C GLU A 87 2.22 -3.60 -28.52
N LEU A 88 2.94 -2.87 -29.36
CA LEU A 88 3.40 -1.51 -29.11
C LEU A 88 2.78 -0.57 -30.14
N TRP A 89 2.23 0.54 -29.67
CA TRP A 89 1.65 1.58 -30.51
C TRP A 89 2.26 2.93 -30.15
N PHE A 90 2.52 3.76 -31.16
CA PHE A 90 3.25 5.01 -31.00
C PHE A 90 2.46 6.22 -31.49
N PHE A 91 2.73 7.38 -30.91
CA PHE A 91 2.24 8.65 -31.43
C PHE A 91 2.89 8.96 -32.79
N PRO A 92 2.26 9.81 -33.63
CA PRO A 92 2.87 10.29 -34.88
C PRO A 92 4.21 11.03 -34.69
N THR A 93 4.54 11.37 -33.45
CA THR A 93 5.79 12.02 -33.02
C THR A 93 6.86 11.04 -32.55
N GLY A 94 6.56 9.73 -32.47
CA GLY A 94 7.51 8.66 -32.17
C GLY A 94 7.55 8.19 -30.71
N GLN A 95 6.91 8.88 -29.77
CA GLN A 95 6.81 8.41 -28.38
C GLN A 95 5.85 7.23 -28.26
N LEU A 96 6.14 6.31 -27.33
CA LEU A 96 5.23 5.23 -26.95
C LEU A 96 3.89 5.80 -26.51
N LYS A 97 2.82 5.21 -27.02
CA LYS A 97 1.44 5.54 -26.67
C LYS A 97 0.80 4.42 -25.87
N THR A 98 1.02 3.17 -26.27
CA THR A 98 0.43 2.01 -25.63
C THR A 98 1.38 0.82 -25.75
N ALA A 99 1.52 0.06 -24.67
CA ALA A 99 2.22 -1.21 -24.64
C ALA A 99 1.36 -2.23 -23.88
N PHE A 100 1.23 -3.45 -24.39
CA PHE A 100 0.63 -4.54 -23.62
C PHE A 100 1.13 -5.89 -24.11
N THR A 101 1.22 -6.84 -23.20
CA THR A 101 1.49 -8.25 -23.52
C THR A 101 0.19 -8.96 -23.91
N VAL A 102 0.34 -10.06 -24.63
CA VAL A 102 -0.77 -10.90 -25.11
C VAL A 102 -0.47 -12.33 -24.73
N ILE A 103 -1.35 -12.93 -23.94
CA ILE A 103 -1.11 -14.30 -23.48
C ILE A 103 -1.29 -15.30 -24.63
N PRO A 104 -0.24 -16.07 -24.98
CA PRO A 104 -0.31 -17.11 -25.98
C PRO A 104 -1.10 -18.32 -25.50
N VAL A 105 -2.11 -18.74 -26.29
CA VAL A 105 -2.92 -19.93 -25.98
C VAL A 105 -2.79 -20.98 -27.08
N LEU A 106 -2.09 -22.08 -26.78
CA LEU A 106 -2.01 -23.25 -27.64
C LEU A 106 -3.10 -24.28 -27.28
N GLY A 107 -4.28 -24.09 -27.87
CA GLY A 107 -5.44 -24.93 -27.59
C GLY A 107 -6.09 -24.57 -26.25
N ASN A 108 -5.83 -25.35 -25.20
CA ASN A 108 -6.28 -25.09 -23.82
C ASN A 108 -5.09 -24.97 -22.85
N VAL A 109 -3.88 -24.82 -23.37
CA VAL A 109 -2.65 -24.69 -22.58
C VAL A 109 -2.11 -23.30 -22.84
N VAL A 110 -1.91 -22.56 -21.75
CA VAL A 110 -1.20 -21.28 -21.75
C VAL A 110 0.28 -21.59 -21.98
N VAL A 111 0.90 -20.91 -22.94
CA VAL A 111 2.35 -21.02 -23.14
C VAL A 111 3.01 -20.11 -22.10
N THR A 112 4.08 -20.60 -21.49
CA THR A 112 4.86 -19.89 -20.48
C THR A 112 6.31 -19.83 -20.96
N SER A 113 6.92 -18.66 -20.89
CA SER A 113 8.28 -18.39 -21.34
C SER A 113 9.03 -17.64 -20.25
N ASP A 114 10.18 -18.16 -19.84
CA ASP A 114 11.02 -17.49 -18.84
C ASP A 114 12.06 -16.60 -19.54
N ASP A 115 11.95 -15.28 -19.43
CA ASP A 115 12.80 -14.31 -20.11
C ASP A 115 13.89 -13.74 -19.20
N ILE A 116 14.99 -13.31 -19.82
CA ILE A 116 16.06 -12.56 -19.13
C ILE A 116 16.22 -11.24 -19.84
N ILE A 117 15.84 -10.17 -19.14
CA ILE A 117 15.77 -8.82 -19.66
C ILE A 117 16.76 -7.94 -18.90
N THR A 118 17.59 -7.22 -19.63
CA THR A 118 18.51 -6.22 -19.06
C THR A 118 18.43 -4.93 -19.84
N THR A 119 18.18 -3.81 -19.16
CA THR A 119 18.21 -2.47 -19.74
C THR A 119 19.44 -1.68 -19.29
N GLY A 120 19.71 -0.56 -19.97
CA GLY A 120 20.65 0.45 -19.51
C GLY A 120 19.99 1.47 -18.58
N GLY A 121 20.60 2.65 -18.44
CA GLY A 121 19.92 3.79 -17.85
C GLY A 121 18.94 4.46 -18.82
N GLY A 122 18.25 5.51 -18.38
CA GLY A 122 17.08 6.07 -19.05
C GLY A 122 15.78 5.52 -18.47
N ASP A 123 14.66 6.19 -18.71
CA ASP A 123 13.34 5.76 -18.23
C ASP A 123 12.74 4.67 -19.15
N ASN A 124 13.00 3.42 -18.81
CA ASN A 124 12.64 2.23 -19.55
C ASN A 124 11.19 1.80 -19.28
N VAL A 125 10.65 1.02 -20.22
CA VAL A 125 9.41 0.26 -20.03
C VAL A 125 9.72 -1.20 -20.32
N VAL A 126 9.48 -2.06 -19.35
CA VAL A 126 9.66 -3.51 -19.47
C VAL A 126 8.39 -4.22 -19.01
N LEU A 127 7.88 -5.11 -19.86
CA LEU A 127 6.89 -6.12 -19.46
C LEU A 127 7.54 -7.49 -19.72
N GLY A 128 7.72 -8.31 -18.68
CA GLY A 128 8.27 -9.66 -18.81
C GLY A 128 7.32 -10.53 -19.62
N GLY A 129 6.14 -10.81 -19.07
CA GLY A 129 5.12 -11.54 -19.81
C GLY A 129 4.43 -12.61 -18.99
N ASN A 130 4.48 -13.84 -19.45
CA ASN A 130 3.95 -15.00 -18.78
C ASN A 130 5.06 -16.03 -18.62
N GLY A 131 5.56 -16.16 -17.41
CA GLY A 131 6.59 -17.11 -17.08
C GLY A 131 7.42 -16.53 -15.95
N ALA A 132 8.52 -17.21 -15.62
CA ALA A 132 9.40 -16.74 -14.57
C ALA A 132 10.49 -15.84 -15.18
N ASP A 133 10.29 -14.54 -15.11
CA ASP A 133 11.12 -13.55 -15.77
C ASP A 133 12.18 -12.96 -14.85
N SER A 134 13.35 -12.66 -15.41
CA SER A 134 14.44 -11.98 -14.73
C SER A 134 14.68 -10.64 -15.38
N ILE A 135 14.30 -9.56 -14.69
CA ILE A 135 14.37 -8.19 -15.18
C ILE A 135 15.44 -7.45 -14.37
N THR A 136 16.37 -6.79 -15.06
CA THR A 136 17.35 -5.89 -14.45
C THR A 136 17.39 -4.58 -15.21
N ALA A 137 16.93 -3.53 -14.56
CA ALA A 137 16.98 -2.17 -15.08
C ALA A 137 18.15 -1.37 -14.47
N GLY A 138 18.44 -0.24 -15.12
CA GLY A 138 19.57 0.63 -14.78
C GLY A 138 19.13 1.85 -13.98
N SER A 139 19.65 3.01 -14.34
CA SER A 139 19.23 4.27 -13.71
C SER A 139 18.14 4.95 -14.52
N GLY A 140 17.03 5.38 -13.94
CA GLY A 140 15.94 6.05 -14.64
C GLY A 140 14.67 5.95 -13.81
N ALA A 141 13.60 6.58 -14.25
CA ALA A 141 12.28 6.31 -13.69
C ALA A 141 11.59 5.24 -14.56
N ASP A 142 11.85 3.98 -14.22
CA ASP A 142 11.48 2.79 -14.95
C ASP A 142 10.05 2.34 -14.63
N ILE A 143 9.41 1.65 -15.59
CA ILE A 143 8.12 0.98 -15.40
C ILE A 143 8.31 -0.48 -15.72
N LEU A 144 8.22 -1.33 -14.71
CA LEU A 144 8.57 -2.74 -14.78
C LEU A 144 7.38 -3.59 -14.33
N PHE A 145 7.04 -4.56 -15.16
CA PHE A 145 6.10 -5.62 -14.83
C PHE A 145 6.84 -6.95 -14.99
N GLY A 146 6.80 -7.80 -13.97
CA GLY A 146 7.23 -9.19 -14.12
C GLY A 146 6.27 -9.89 -15.09
N ASP A 147 4.99 -9.83 -14.76
CA ASP A 147 3.95 -10.48 -15.55
C ASP A 147 3.26 -9.58 -16.62
N ASN A 148 2.04 -9.98 -17.01
CA ASN A 148 1.25 -9.39 -18.07
C ASN A 148 0.66 -8.00 -17.73
N GLY A 149 1.14 -6.97 -18.43
CA GLY A 149 0.72 -5.58 -18.22
C GLY A 149 0.01 -4.92 -19.41
N HIS A 150 -0.70 -3.83 -19.13
CA HIS A 150 -1.21 -2.87 -20.11
C HIS A 150 -0.90 -1.44 -19.68
N LEU A 151 -0.19 -0.71 -20.52
CA LEU A 151 0.28 0.64 -20.29
C LEU A 151 -0.31 1.61 -21.32
N GLU A 152 -0.75 2.78 -20.88
CA GLU A 152 -1.14 3.90 -21.73
C GLU A 152 -0.41 5.19 -21.34
N PHE A 153 0.01 5.93 -22.35
CA PHE A 153 0.73 7.19 -22.21
C PHE A 153 0.05 8.32 -22.97
N ASP A 154 0.19 9.54 -22.47
CA ASP A 154 -0.05 10.76 -23.22
C ASP A 154 1.23 11.59 -23.40
N LEU A 155 1.14 12.66 -24.18
CA LEU A 155 2.29 13.50 -24.51
C LEU A 155 2.58 14.60 -23.48
N GLY A 156 1.89 14.66 -22.35
CA GLY A 156 2.12 15.68 -21.32
C GLY A 156 1.82 17.12 -21.76
N GLY A 157 1.48 17.96 -20.80
CA GLY A 157 0.92 19.30 -21.04
C GLY A 157 1.92 20.42 -21.33
N THR A 158 3.16 20.20 -21.79
CA THR A 158 4.08 21.23 -22.37
C THR A 158 5.27 20.55 -23.08
N LEU A 159 5.04 19.99 -24.27
CA LEU A 159 6.07 19.29 -25.05
C LEU A 159 7.24 20.19 -25.48
N ASN A 160 8.47 19.72 -25.23
CA ASN A 160 9.64 20.10 -26.01
C ASN A 160 9.73 19.18 -27.25
N PRO A 161 9.35 19.64 -28.46
CA PRO A 161 9.07 18.80 -29.63
C PRO A 161 10.32 18.18 -30.31
N THR A 162 11.48 18.19 -29.66
CA THR A 162 12.75 17.70 -30.22
C THR A 162 13.34 16.51 -29.49
N ALA A 163 12.69 15.98 -28.45
CA ALA A 163 13.10 14.76 -27.78
C ALA A 163 11.98 13.72 -27.85
N LEU A 164 12.33 12.50 -28.27
CA LEU A 164 11.45 11.32 -28.24
C LEU A 164 11.12 10.86 -26.79
N THR A 165 11.47 11.64 -25.77
CA THR A 165 11.61 11.17 -24.38
C THR A 165 10.51 11.59 -23.41
N GLU A 166 9.70 12.60 -23.75
CA GLU A 166 8.68 13.12 -22.82
C GLU A 166 7.30 12.51 -23.15
N ARG A 167 7.00 11.40 -22.48
CA ARG A 167 5.67 10.78 -22.37
C ARG A 167 5.27 10.78 -20.89
N ARG A 168 3.99 10.94 -20.59
CA ARG A 168 3.45 10.83 -19.23
C ARG A 168 2.62 9.57 -19.12
N LEU A 169 2.87 8.78 -18.07
CA LEU A 169 2.08 7.59 -17.78
C LEU A 169 0.66 8.01 -17.38
N VAL A 170 -0.33 7.44 -18.06
CA VAL A 170 -1.75 7.68 -17.80
C VAL A 170 -2.36 6.48 -17.10
N LEU A 171 -1.99 5.27 -17.53
CA LEU A 171 -2.50 4.01 -17.02
C LEU A 171 -1.38 2.98 -17.04
N ALA A 172 -1.21 2.22 -15.97
CA ALA A 172 -0.50 0.95 -15.95
C ALA A 172 -1.34 -0.05 -15.17
N ARG A 173 -1.54 -1.27 -15.66
CA ARG A 173 -2.31 -2.28 -14.92
C ARG A 173 -1.90 -3.69 -15.25
N THR A 174 -1.99 -4.58 -14.27
CA THR A 174 -1.99 -6.02 -14.53
C THR A 174 -3.23 -6.37 -15.37
N THR A 175 -3.09 -7.33 -16.28
CA THR A 175 -4.17 -7.70 -17.22
C THR A 175 -4.71 -9.10 -17.01
N ASP A 176 -3.93 -10.00 -16.42
CA ASP A 176 -4.35 -11.36 -16.10
C ASP A 176 -3.87 -11.70 -14.70
N PRO A 177 -4.79 -11.98 -13.78
CA PRO A 177 -4.42 -12.26 -12.39
C PRO A 177 -4.12 -13.74 -12.12
N LEU A 178 -4.32 -14.63 -13.09
CA LEU A 178 -4.19 -16.08 -12.89
C LEU A 178 -3.02 -16.69 -13.66
N ASN A 179 -2.41 -15.93 -14.55
CA ASN A 179 -1.37 -16.40 -15.44
C ASN A 179 -0.14 -15.52 -15.30
N GLY A 180 0.85 -16.09 -14.62
CA GLY A 180 2.10 -15.44 -14.31
C GLY A 180 3.06 -16.38 -13.60
N GLY A 181 4.35 -16.12 -13.71
CA GLY A 181 5.40 -16.93 -13.08
C GLY A 181 6.00 -16.24 -11.86
N VAL A 182 7.13 -16.78 -11.40
CA VAL A 182 7.88 -16.22 -10.27
C VAL A 182 8.99 -15.36 -10.83
N ASP A 183 8.88 -14.07 -10.62
CA ASP A 183 9.73 -13.08 -11.23
C ASP A 183 10.85 -12.61 -10.30
N SER A 184 11.92 -12.11 -10.90
CA SER A 184 13.05 -11.48 -10.22
C SER A 184 13.36 -10.14 -10.86
N ILE A 185 12.98 -9.06 -10.19
CA ILE A 185 13.03 -7.70 -10.70
C ILE A 185 14.02 -6.87 -9.87
N TYR A 186 14.97 -6.23 -10.56
CA TYR A 186 15.87 -5.24 -9.99
C TYR A 186 15.65 -3.93 -10.75
N ALA A 187 15.01 -2.94 -10.13
CA ALA A 187 14.59 -1.71 -10.81
C ALA A 187 15.72 -0.70 -10.98
N GLY A 188 16.63 -0.64 -10.01
CA GLY A 188 17.92 0.03 -10.17
C GLY A 188 17.98 1.36 -9.46
N ALA A 189 18.06 2.48 -10.15
CA ALA A 189 18.14 3.79 -9.48
C ALA A 189 17.19 4.78 -10.13
N GLY A 190 16.27 5.35 -9.38
CA GLY A 190 15.45 6.47 -9.80
C GLY A 190 14.13 6.51 -9.06
N ARG A 191 13.02 6.51 -9.77
CA ARG A 191 11.71 6.47 -9.13
C ARG A 191 10.88 5.55 -9.99
N ASP A 192 10.80 4.31 -9.55
CA ASP A 192 10.35 3.22 -10.34
C ASP A 192 8.92 2.84 -9.98
N LEU A 193 8.18 2.33 -10.96
CA LEU A 193 6.92 1.65 -10.74
C LEU A 193 7.13 0.18 -11.07
N VAL A 194 7.07 -0.66 -10.04
CA VAL A 194 7.27 -2.10 -10.15
C VAL A 194 6.01 -2.84 -9.71
N ILE A 195 5.58 -3.77 -10.54
CA ILE A 195 4.49 -4.70 -10.27
C ILE A 195 5.06 -6.10 -10.52
N GLY A 196 5.13 -6.94 -9.49
CA GLY A 196 5.64 -8.31 -9.60
C GLY A 196 4.73 -9.13 -10.50
N GLY A 197 3.56 -9.52 -10.00
CA GLY A 197 2.74 -10.45 -10.78
C GLY A 197 1.72 -11.27 -10.01
N THR A 198 1.58 -12.54 -10.38
CA THR A 198 0.60 -13.48 -9.84
C THR A 198 1.18 -14.45 -8.82
N ALA A 199 2.48 -14.74 -8.93
CA ALA A 199 3.14 -15.73 -8.09
C ALA A 199 3.99 -15.03 -7.01
N GLY A 200 4.82 -15.80 -6.31
CA GLY A 200 5.67 -15.24 -5.25
C GLY A 200 6.96 -14.67 -5.84
N ASP A 201 7.02 -13.37 -5.97
CA ASP A 201 8.01 -12.62 -6.72
C ASP A 201 9.12 -12.05 -5.82
N TYR A 202 10.23 -11.70 -6.45
CA TYR A 202 11.34 -11.01 -5.81
C TYR A 202 11.55 -9.65 -6.46
N VAL A 203 11.41 -8.58 -5.68
CA VAL A 203 11.57 -7.21 -6.15
C VAL A 203 12.57 -6.43 -5.30
N GLU A 204 13.52 -5.80 -5.98
CA GLU A 204 14.38 -4.75 -5.44
C GLU A 204 14.11 -3.44 -6.20
N GLY A 205 13.62 -2.41 -5.50
CA GLY A 205 13.44 -1.06 -6.04
C GLY A 205 14.79 -0.42 -6.35
N GLY A 206 15.59 -0.22 -5.32
CA GLY A 206 16.96 0.30 -5.43
C GLY A 206 17.07 1.74 -4.94
N ASP A 207 17.92 2.55 -5.57
CA ASP A 207 18.12 3.93 -5.13
C ASP A 207 17.01 4.84 -5.67
N GLY A 208 16.08 5.24 -4.82
CA GLY A 208 15.18 6.37 -4.97
C GLY A 208 13.78 6.00 -4.51
N ALA A 209 12.78 6.82 -4.81
CA ALA A 209 11.48 6.74 -4.14
C ALA A 209 10.47 5.94 -4.96
N ASP A 210 10.43 4.64 -4.76
CA ASP A 210 9.80 3.66 -5.62
C ASP A 210 8.36 3.32 -5.21
N THR A 211 7.59 2.83 -6.17
CA THR A 211 6.26 2.25 -5.96
C THR A 211 6.33 0.77 -6.30
N ILE A 212 6.15 -0.09 -5.29
CA ILE A 212 6.31 -1.54 -5.45
C ILE A 212 5.02 -2.23 -5.03
N PHE A 213 4.50 -3.06 -5.94
CA PHE A 213 3.45 -4.02 -5.68
C PHE A 213 4.05 -5.42 -5.83
N GLY A 214 3.83 -6.29 -4.84
CA GLY A 214 4.18 -7.70 -4.95
C GLY A 214 3.35 -8.37 -6.03
N ASP A 215 2.04 -8.41 -5.82
CA ASP A 215 1.12 -8.94 -6.83
C ASP A 215 0.60 -7.89 -7.86
N HIS A 216 -0.71 -7.66 -7.90
CA HIS A 216 -1.43 -6.97 -8.97
C HIS A 216 -1.64 -5.47 -8.74
N GLY A 217 -1.03 -4.65 -9.58
CA GLY A 217 -1.14 -3.19 -9.47
C GLY A 217 -1.99 -2.51 -10.56
N LEU A 218 -2.56 -1.36 -10.19
CA LEU A 218 -3.11 -0.36 -11.09
C LEU A 218 -2.52 1.01 -10.75
N TYR A 219 -1.82 1.62 -11.69
CA TYR A 219 -1.59 3.05 -11.73
C TYR A 219 -2.60 3.73 -12.67
N ASP A 220 -3.33 4.74 -12.20
CA ASP A 220 -4.25 5.54 -13.02
C ASP A 220 -4.19 7.04 -12.64
N ILE A 221 -3.87 7.90 -13.61
CA ILE A 221 -3.75 9.35 -13.39
C ILE A 221 -5.09 10.03 -13.05
N ASP A 222 -6.21 9.42 -13.43
CA ASP A 222 -7.56 9.93 -13.18
C ASP A 222 -8.04 9.65 -11.74
N LEU A 223 -7.35 8.78 -11.01
CA LEU A 223 -7.55 8.62 -9.57
C LEU A 223 -7.07 9.86 -8.81
N PRO A 224 -7.59 10.09 -7.58
CA PRO A 224 -7.06 11.15 -6.71
C PRO A 224 -5.55 11.05 -6.62
N ALA A 225 -4.85 12.19 -6.67
CA ALA A 225 -3.40 12.18 -6.85
C ALA A 225 -2.66 11.38 -5.77
N TYR A 226 -3.21 11.33 -4.55
CA TYR A 226 -2.69 10.59 -3.39
C TYR A 226 -3.05 9.08 -3.40
N GLN A 227 -3.68 8.58 -4.46
CA GLN A 227 -4.24 7.23 -4.60
C GLN A 227 -4.09 6.73 -6.04
N ARG A 228 -3.07 7.20 -6.76
CA ARG A 228 -2.89 6.83 -8.17
C ARG A 228 -2.47 5.39 -8.35
N ALA A 229 -1.79 4.80 -7.37
CA ALA A 229 -1.39 3.40 -7.38
C ALA A 229 -2.26 2.61 -6.39
N VAL A 230 -3.00 1.62 -6.88
CA VAL A 230 -3.92 0.80 -6.07
C VAL A 230 -3.85 -0.66 -6.46
N SER A 231 -4.08 -1.54 -5.49
CA SER A 231 -4.26 -2.97 -5.72
C SER A 231 -5.51 -3.22 -6.57
N ILE A 232 -5.37 -4.15 -7.51
CA ILE A 232 -6.49 -4.74 -8.26
C ILE A 232 -6.44 -6.25 -8.09
N PHE A 233 -7.46 -6.98 -8.55
CA PHE A 233 -7.43 -8.45 -8.47
C PHE A 233 -7.07 -8.99 -7.08
N PHE A 234 -7.69 -8.39 -6.06
CA PHE A 234 -7.26 -8.50 -4.67
C PHE A 234 -7.91 -9.64 -3.90
N ARG A 235 -8.63 -10.55 -4.58
CA ARG A 235 -9.32 -11.65 -3.88
C ARG A 235 -8.44 -12.90 -3.91
N ALA A 236 -8.71 -13.80 -2.96
CA ALA A 236 -8.01 -15.09 -2.92
C ALA A 236 -8.22 -15.94 -4.19
N GLU A 237 -9.36 -15.76 -4.89
CA GLU A 237 -9.59 -16.43 -6.17
C GLU A 237 -8.84 -15.81 -7.36
N ASP A 238 -8.33 -14.58 -7.20
CA ASP A 238 -7.59 -13.84 -8.22
C ASP A 238 -6.08 -14.16 -8.13
N GLY A 239 -5.66 -15.16 -7.36
CA GLY A 239 -4.24 -15.48 -7.23
C GLY A 239 -3.49 -14.51 -6.33
N GLY A 240 -2.19 -14.42 -6.55
CA GLY A 240 -1.23 -13.71 -5.72
C GLY A 240 -0.43 -14.64 -4.81
N GLY A 241 0.86 -14.36 -4.68
CA GLY A 241 1.84 -15.24 -4.08
C GLY A 241 2.57 -14.62 -2.89
N ASN A 242 3.50 -15.40 -2.33
CA ASN A 242 4.32 -14.91 -1.24
C ASN A 242 5.53 -14.17 -1.80
N ASP A 243 5.55 -12.85 -1.61
CA ASP A 243 6.50 -11.96 -2.22
C ASP A 243 7.67 -11.62 -1.29
N THR A 244 8.78 -11.19 -1.90
CA THR A 244 9.89 -10.57 -1.19
C THR A 244 10.20 -9.23 -1.83
N LEU A 245 9.86 -8.15 -1.13
CA LEU A 245 9.92 -6.77 -1.61
C LEU A 245 10.93 -5.97 -0.81
N ARG A 246 11.79 -5.22 -1.49
CA ARG A 246 12.78 -4.34 -0.87
C ARG A 246 12.82 -2.99 -1.57
N GLY A 247 12.51 -1.93 -0.85
CA GLY A 247 12.64 -0.55 -1.34
C GLY A 247 14.10 -0.18 -1.59
N GLN A 248 14.97 -0.48 -0.62
CA GLN A 248 16.40 -0.17 -0.56
C GLN A 248 16.72 1.24 -0.10
N GLY A 249 16.62 2.28 -0.93
CA GLY A 249 17.01 3.60 -0.45
C GLY A 249 16.19 4.69 -1.09
N GLY A 250 15.35 5.37 -0.32
CA GLY A 250 14.51 6.44 -0.82
C GLY A 250 13.34 6.70 0.10
N GLU A 251 12.18 6.99 -0.47
CA GLU A 251 10.94 7.11 0.31
C GLU A 251 9.91 6.28 -0.44
N ASP A 252 9.85 5.01 -0.09
CA ASP A 252 9.18 3.98 -0.87
C ASP A 252 7.71 3.83 -0.47
N PHE A 253 6.94 3.28 -1.40
CA PHE A 253 5.57 2.86 -1.18
C PHE A 253 5.45 1.39 -1.58
N ILE A 254 5.35 0.51 -0.58
CA ILE A 254 5.40 -0.94 -0.76
C ILE A 254 4.07 -1.56 -0.33
N VAL A 255 3.51 -2.41 -1.19
CA VAL A 255 2.26 -3.16 -0.94
C VAL A 255 2.49 -4.63 -1.22
N GLY A 256 2.42 -5.49 -0.19
CA GLY A 256 2.64 -6.94 -0.30
C GLY A 256 1.51 -7.63 -1.07
N GLN A 257 0.28 -7.47 -0.59
CA GLN A 257 -0.97 -7.99 -1.14
C GLN A 257 -1.33 -9.41 -0.69
N GLN A 258 -1.50 -10.37 -1.60
CA GLN A 258 -2.02 -11.69 -1.25
C GLN A 258 -0.89 -12.65 -0.94
N GLY A 259 -0.52 -12.76 0.32
CA GLY A 259 0.51 -13.71 0.64
C GLY A 259 0.87 -13.72 2.08
N SER A 260 1.93 -14.46 2.37
CA SER A 260 2.73 -14.18 3.55
C SER A 260 4.05 -13.67 3.04
N ASP A 261 4.19 -12.35 3.09
CA ASP A 261 5.18 -11.60 2.35
C ASP A 261 6.34 -11.20 3.26
N ILE A 262 7.46 -10.85 2.62
CA ILE A 262 8.63 -10.30 3.28
C ILE A 262 8.89 -8.92 2.70
N LEU A 263 8.61 -7.89 3.49
CA LEU A 263 8.73 -6.49 3.08
C LEU A 263 9.87 -5.82 3.85
N LYS A 264 10.68 -5.04 3.14
CA LYS A 264 11.73 -4.21 3.72
C LYS A 264 11.68 -2.82 3.08
N GLY A 265 11.56 -1.78 3.90
CA GLY A 265 11.65 -0.39 3.46
C GLY A 265 13.05 -0.09 2.96
N GLY A 266 13.96 0.20 3.88
CA GLY A 266 15.37 0.44 3.58
C GLY A 266 15.86 1.74 4.22
N ASP A 267 16.67 2.50 3.49
CA ASP A 267 17.03 3.85 3.90
C ASP A 267 15.88 4.82 3.56
N GLY A 268 15.39 5.58 4.53
CA GLY A 268 14.49 6.72 4.33
C GLY A 268 13.04 6.45 4.74
N GLU A 269 12.23 7.51 4.80
CA GLU A 269 10.88 7.44 5.38
C GLU A 269 9.88 6.69 4.47
N ASP A 270 9.62 5.42 4.76
CA ASP A 270 8.84 4.51 3.93
C ASP A 270 7.37 4.38 4.37
N ASP A 271 6.51 4.00 3.42
CA ASP A 271 5.12 3.63 3.67
C ASP A 271 4.92 2.18 3.23
N ILE A 272 4.65 1.29 4.19
CA ILE A 272 4.58 -0.16 3.96
C ILE A 272 3.21 -0.70 4.38
N ILE A 273 2.62 -1.50 3.50
CA ILE A 273 1.36 -2.22 3.75
C ILE A 273 1.63 -3.69 3.43
N GLY A 274 1.51 -4.58 4.40
CA GLY A 274 1.66 -6.02 4.18
C GLY A 274 0.56 -6.56 3.27
N GLY A 275 -0.70 -6.32 3.62
CA GLY A 275 -1.84 -6.62 2.76
C GLY A 275 -2.08 -5.63 1.60
N HIS A 276 -3.35 -5.41 1.26
CA HIS A 276 -3.77 -4.53 0.16
C HIS A 276 -4.05 -3.09 0.56
N ASN A 277 -3.90 -2.19 -0.42
CA ASN A 277 -4.32 -0.80 -0.25
C ASN A 277 -5.81 -0.53 -0.58
N VAL A 278 -6.66 -1.57 -0.61
CA VAL A 278 -8.10 -1.53 -0.90
C VAL A 278 -8.89 -2.40 0.07
N VAL A 279 -10.18 -2.08 0.26
CA VAL A 279 -11.07 -2.83 1.17
C VAL A 279 -11.40 -4.22 0.60
N GLY A 280 -11.32 -5.25 1.45
CA GLY A 280 -11.73 -6.62 1.15
C GLY A 280 -10.68 -7.46 0.43
N GLY A 281 -9.42 -7.01 0.47
CA GLY A 281 -8.26 -7.74 0.01
C GLY A 281 -8.04 -9.06 0.75
N ALA A 282 -7.68 -10.12 0.04
CA ALA A 282 -7.20 -11.35 0.65
C ALA A 282 -5.82 -11.11 1.24
N ASP A 283 -5.57 -11.63 2.43
CA ASP A 283 -4.41 -11.27 3.22
C ASP A 283 -4.00 -12.46 4.08
N ALA A 284 -2.72 -12.54 4.45
CA ALA A 284 -2.22 -13.49 5.44
C ALA A 284 -1.14 -12.83 6.30
N GLY A 285 -0.38 -13.61 7.07
CA GLY A 285 0.60 -13.04 8.01
C GLY A 285 1.92 -12.69 7.35
N ASP A 286 2.43 -11.49 7.61
CA ASP A 286 3.60 -10.93 6.95
C ASP A 286 4.82 -10.78 7.85
N THR A 287 5.99 -10.57 7.24
CA THR A 287 7.21 -10.10 7.92
C THR A 287 7.65 -8.77 7.33
N ILE A 288 7.57 -7.71 8.12
CA ILE A 288 7.82 -6.34 7.69
C ILE A 288 8.97 -5.75 8.50
N GLU A 289 9.89 -5.08 7.80
CA GLU A 289 10.98 -4.30 8.39
C GLU A 289 10.95 -2.88 7.80
N GLY A 290 10.80 -1.85 8.65
CA GLY A 290 10.88 -0.44 8.26
C GLY A 290 12.30 -0.06 7.83
N ASN A 291 13.26 -0.38 8.70
CA ASN A 291 14.70 -0.14 8.55
C ASN A 291 15.18 1.22 9.10
N ALA A 292 15.38 2.24 8.29
CA ALA A 292 16.01 3.48 8.74
C ALA A 292 15.15 4.71 8.45
N GLU A 293 15.08 5.63 9.42
CA GLU A 293 14.22 6.82 9.44
C GLU A 293 12.77 6.51 9.80
N ASP A 294 11.90 7.53 9.80
CA ASP A 294 10.54 7.44 10.35
C ASP A 294 9.57 6.78 9.34
N ASP A 295 9.12 5.56 9.63
CA ASP A 295 8.27 4.75 8.76
C ASP A 295 6.79 4.73 9.18
N VAL A 296 5.92 4.38 8.23
CA VAL A 296 4.53 3.99 8.52
C VAL A 296 4.27 2.59 8.02
N ILE A 297 3.92 1.71 8.95
CA ILE A 297 3.77 0.28 8.69
C ILE A 297 2.38 -0.20 9.10
N LEU A 298 1.72 -0.87 8.16
CA LEU A 298 0.47 -1.60 8.37
C LEU A 298 0.75 -3.08 8.12
N GLY A 299 0.42 -3.95 9.07
CA GLY A 299 0.44 -5.40 8.89
C GLY A 299 -0.52 -5.82 7.78
N ASP A 300 -1.81 -5.66 8.04
CA ASP A 300 -2.87 -5.98 7.07
C ASP A 300 -3.26 -4.85 6.08
N ASN A 301 -4.38 -5.05 5.40
CA ASN A 301 -5.08 -4.10 4.54
C ASN A 301 -5.33 -2.69 5.13
N GLY A 302 -5.02 -1.66 4.35
CA GLY A 302 -5.36 -0.28 4.71
C GLY A 302 -5.04 0.74 3.63
N THR A 303 -4.86 2.00 3.99
CA THR A 303 -4.35 3.00 3.06
C THR A 303 -3.59 4.05 3.85
N ILE A 304 -2.40 4.38 3.34
CA ILE A 304 -1.58 5.46 3.83
C ILE A 304 -1.73 6.63 2.85
N LEU A 305 -2.31 7.74 3.31
CA LEU A 305 -2.55 8.92 2.49
C LEU A 305 -1.54 10.01 2.80
N ARG A 306 -0.83 10.48 1.77
CA ARG A 306 0.05 11.66 1.80
C ARG A 306 -0.65 12.89 1.22
N GLU A 307 -0.36 14.08 1.76
CA GLU A 307 -0.76 15.33 1.10
C GLU A 307 0.29 15.70 0.03
N ILE A 308 -0.16 15.97 -1.20
CA ILE A 308 0.71 16.24 -2.35
C ILE A 308 1.10 17.71 -2.44
N ALA A 309 2.39 18.00 -2.65
CA ALA A 309 2.85 19.35 -2.91
C ALA A 309 2.32 19.85 -4.27
N ALA A 310 2.00 21.14 -4.38
CA ALA A 310 1.20 21.73 -5.47
C ALA A 310 1.71 21.58 -6.93
N ASN A 311 2.81 20.85 -7.18
CA ASN A 311 3.47 20.72 -8.48
C ASN A 311 3.63 19.27 -9.01
N ALA A 312 2.98 18.26 -8.41
CA ALA A 312 3.10 16.87 -8.88
C ALA A 312 2.39 16.64 -10.25
N GLY A 313 3.16 16.66 -11.34
CA GLY A 313 2.64 16.51 -12.71
C GLY A 313 2.57 15.07 -13.23
N ASP A 314 3.49 14.22 -12.76
CA ASP A 314 3.69 12.82 -13.16
C ASP A 314 4.37 12.05 -12.00
N PHE A 315 4.31 10.71 -12.00
CA PHE A 315 4.88 9.87 -10.94
C PHE A 315 6.37 10.21 -10.69
N LYS A 316 7.12 10.47 -11.76
CA LYS A 316 8.55 10.84 -11.77
C LYS A 316 8.93 12.11 -11.00
N THR A 317 7.95 12.98 -10.68
CA THR A 317 8.20 14.32 -10.12
C THR A 317 7.33 14.60 -8.90
N MET A 318 6.77 13.56 -8.28
CA MET A 318 5.93 13.72 -7.10
C MET A 318 6.79 14.13 -5.89
N ASP A 319 6.38 15.24 -5.27
CA ASP A 319 6.88 15.72 -4.00
C ASP A 319 5.72 15.79 -3.01
N TRP A 320 6.00 15.52 -1.74
CA TRP A 320 5.01 15.43 -0.67
C TRP A 320 5.08 16.62 0.29
N VAL A 321 3.95 16.97 0.91
CA VAL A 321 3.88 18.07 1.88
C VAL A 321 4.52 17.64 3.21
N ARG A 322 5.73 18.14 3.45
CA ARG A 322 6.42 18.00 4.75
C ARG A 322 6.05 19.14 5.69
N VAL A 323 5.75 18.83 6.95
CA VAL A 323 5.55 19.82 8.00
C VAL A 323 6.86 20.06 8.74
N SER A 324 7.46 21.23 8.52
CA SER A 324 8.72 21.60 9.21
C SER A 324 8.51 21.79 10.71
N TYR A 325 9.48 21.33 11.51
CA TYR A 325 9.52 21.47 12.98
C TYR A 325 9.71 22.93 13.48
N GLY A 326 9.57 23.93 12.60
CA GLY A 326 9.75 25.35 12.91
C GLY A 326 11.18 25.85 12.72
N ALA A 327 11.37 27.16 12.83
CA ALA A 327 12.66 27.80 12.56
C ALA A 327 13.73 27.38 13.58
N GLY A 328 14.72 26.59 13.13
CA GLY A 328 15.90 26.22 13.91
C GLY A 328 16.02 24.74 14.27
N LEU A 329 15.06 23.90 13.90
CA LEU A 329 15.16 22.44 13.95
C LEU A 329 15.31 21.91 12.52
N ALA A 330 16.20 20.94 12.33
CA ALA A 330 16.62 20.48 11.01
C ALA A 330 15.67 19.46 10.37
N SER A 331 14.75 18.85 11.13
CA SER A 331 13.82 17.88 10.58
C SER A 331 12.49 18.51 10.15
N SER A 332 11.83 17.84 9.22
CA SER A 332 10.44 18.04 8.78
C SER A 332 9.85 16.64 8.66
N THR A 333 8.65 16.42 9.21
CA THR A 333 8.00 15.09 9.16
C THR A 333 6.89 15.11 8.12
N MET A 334 6.67 13.98 7.47
CA MET A 334 5.51 13.75 6.62
C MET A 334 4.26 13.56 7.49
N LEU A 335 3.18 14.27 7.18
CA LEU A 335 1.89 13.93 7.78
C LEU A 335 1.20 12.87 6.92
N ARG A 336 1.21 11.63 7.41
CA ARG A 336 0.40 10.54 6.87
C ARG A 336 -0.98 10.52 7.53
N THR A 337 -2.02 10.24 6.75
CA THR A 337 -3.33 9.83 7.28
C THR A 337 -3.53 8.36 6.98
N VAL A 338 -3.64 7.55 8.03
CA VAL A 338 -3.85 6.11 7.92
C VAL A 338 -5.35 5.79 8.02
N MET A 339 -5.83 4.94 7.12
CA MET A 339 -7.16 4.33 7.18
C MET A 339 -7.00 2.82 7.16
N ARG A 340 -7.34 2.15 8.26
CA ARG A 340 -7.33 0.68 8.38
C ARG A 340 -8.64 0.09 7.87
N TYR A 341 -8.57 -1.09 7.27
CA TYR A 341 -9.75 -1.76 6.67
C TYR A 341 -10.21 -3.02 7.42
N ASP A 342 -9.34 -3.61 8.24
CA ASP A 342 -9.55 -4.73 9.15
C ASP A 342 -10.95 -4.80 9.81
N LEU A 343 -11.44 -3.71 10.42
CA LEU A 343 -12.74 -3.70 11.09
C LEU A 343 -13.94 -3.66 10.13
N SER A 344 -13.70 -3.39 8.85
CA SER A 344 -14.71 -3.24 7.81
C SER A 344 -14.89 -4.48 6.95
N ASP A 345 -13.81 -5.21 6.69
CA ASP A 345 -13.81 -6.43 5.87
C ASP A 345 -13.53 -7.71 6.69
N GLY A 346 -12.94 -7.59 7.89
CA GLY A 346 -12.60 -8.72 8.75
C GLY A 346 -11.43 -9.56 8.22
N GLN A 347 -10.62 -8.97 7.34
CA GLN A 347 -9.41 -9.57 6.80
C GLN A 347 -8.23 -9.24 7.71
N GLY A 348 -7.30 -10.18 7.86
CA GLY A 348 -6.05 -9.93 8.57
C GLY A 348 -5.13 -11.14 8.66
N GLY A 349 -3.99 -10.96 9.33
CA GLY A 349 -2.82 -11.82 9.37
C GLY A 349 -2.40 -12.22 10.78
N ASN A 350 -1.18 -12.74 10.93
CA ASN A 350 -0.49 -12.67 12.21
C ASN A 350 0.91 -12.21 11.83
N ASP A 351 1.18 -10.94 12.10
CA ASP A 351 2.27 -10.25 11.47
C ASP A 351 3.48 -10.18 12.37
N LYS A 352 4.63 -10.01 11.74
CA LYS A 352 5.89 -9.77 12.42
C LYS A 352 6.49 -8.48 11.90
N ILE A 353 6.40 -7.43 12.71
CA ILE A 353 6.73 -6.08 12.31
C ILE A 353 7.91 -5.56 13.13
N TYR A 354 8.90 -5.01 12.45
CA TYR A 354 10.07 -4.34 13.01
C TYR A 354 10.12 -2.90 12.48
N GLY A 355 9.99 -1.91 13.35
CA GLY A 355 10.22 -0.49 13.03
C GLY A 355 11.68 -0.26 12.66
N GLN A 356 12.57 -0.62 13.59
CA GLN A 356 14.03 -0.49 13.52
C GLN A 356 14.55 0.88 13.95
N GLU A 357 15.21 1.66 13.10
CA GLU A 357 15.73 2.99 13.49
C GLU A 357 14.75 4.08 13.04
N GLY A 358 14.14 4.86 13.93
CA GLY A 358 13.23 5.94 13.51
C GLY A 358 12.12 6.18 14.52
N ASP A 359 11.39 7.29 14.41
CA ASP A 359 10.15 7.48 15.17
C ASP A 359 8.98 6.90 14.33
N ASP A 360 8.70 5.60 14.46
CA ASP A 360 7.81 4.86 13.58
C ASP A 360 6.33 4.95 13.97
N THR A 361 5.45 4.73 13.00
CA THR A 361 4.01 4.53 13.25
C THR A 361 3.59 3.16 12.77
N ILE A 362 3.22 2.28 13.70
CA ILE A 362 3.01 0.86 13.42
C ILE A 362 1.61 0.41 13.83
N TYR A 363 0.94 -0.31 12.93
CA TYR A 363 -0.36 -0.93 13.16
C TYR A 363 -0.27 -2.44 12.89
N GLY A 364 -0.45 -3.27 13.92
CA GLY A 364 -0.54 -4.73 13.78
C GLY A 364 -1.82 -5.15 13.06
N GLN A 365 -2.96 -4.57 13.48
CA GLN A 365 -4.30 -4.77 12.93
C GLN A 365 -4.96 -6.08 13.43
N LEU A 366 -5.61 -6.87 12.58
CA LEU A 366 -6.40 -8.03 13.01
C LEU A 366 -5.53 -9.28 12.98
N GLY A 367 -5.01 -9.67 14.13
CA GLY A 367 -4.05 -10.76 14.18
C GLY A 367 -3.56 -11.02 15.59
N ASN A 368 -2.72 -12.04 15.78
CA ASN A 368 -1.89 -12.12 17.00
C ASN A 368 -0.48 -11.74 16.57
N ASP A 369 -0.20 -10.46 16.69
CA ASP A 369 0.94 -9.85 16.03
C ASP A 369 2.15 -9.79 16.94
N GLN A 370 3.34 -9.78 16.33
CA GLN A 370 4.60 -9.51 16.99
C GLN A 370 5.14 -8.20 16.47
N VAL A 371 5.11 -7.17 17.31
CA VAL A 371 5.50 -5.81 16.93
C VAL A 371 6.69 -5.35 17.76
N PHE A 372 7.73 -4.90 17.09
CA PHE A 372 8.94 -4.33 17.69
C PHE A 372 9.13 -2.92 17.14
N GLY A 373 9.04 -1.89 17.98
CA GLY A 373 9.39 -0.51 17.60
C GLY A 373 10.91 -0.36 17.39
N ASP A 374 11.68 -1.05 18.25
CA ASP A 374 13.14 -1.06 18.26
C ASP A 374 13.77 0.26 18.74
N ALA A 375 14.18 1.19 17.88
CA ALA A 375 14.93 2.38 18.30
C ALA A 375 14.31 3.68 17.78
N GLY A 376 13.86 4.53 18.69
CA GLY A 376 13.21 5.80 18.41
C GLY A 376 11.92 5.92 19.20
N SER A 377 11.16 7.00 19.03
CA SER A 377 9.93 7.24 19.80
C SER A 377 8.69 6.83 19.01
N ASP A 378 8.25 5.59 19.21
CA ASP A 378 7.30 4.93 18.32
C ASP A 378 5.84 5.15 18.72
N GLU A 379 4.95 5.12 17.73
CA GLU A 379 3.49 5.13 17.89
C GLU A 379 2.94 3.78 17.42
N ILE A 380 2.65 2.88 18.37
CA ILE A 380 2.28 1.49 18.10
C ILE A 380 0.85 1.19 18.53
N VAL A 381 0.07 0.57 17.64
CA VAL A 381 -1.26 0.02 17.92
C VAL A 381 -1.26 -1.46 17.53
N GLY A 382 -1.43 -2.36 18.52
CA GLY A 382 -1.52 -3.80 18.29
C GLY A 382 -2.71 -4.14 17.41
N GLY A 383 -3.92 -3.81 17.87
CA GLY A 383 -5.15 -3.97 17.08
C GLY A 383 -6.11 -4.94 17.73
N LEU A 384 -6.67 -5.91 17.00
CA LEU A 384 -7.52 -6.94 17.60
C LEU A 384 -6.83 -8.30 17.55
N GLY A 385 -6.54 -8.86 18.73
CA GLY A 385 -6.10 -10.24 18.91
C GLY A 385 -5.25 -10.34 20.15
N ASN A 386 -4.27 -11.25 20.23
CA ASN A 386 -3.38 -11.29 21.39
C ASN A 386 -1.97 -10.97 20.93
N ASP A 387 -1.54 -9.74 21.20
CA ASP A 387 -0.35 -9.19 20.58
C ASP A 387 0.85 -9.27 21.53
N GLU A 388 2.05 -9.41 20.96
CA GLU A 388 3.33 -9.27 21.65
C GLU A 388 4.01 -7.99 21.12
N ILE A 389 4.06 -6.96 21.95
CA ILE A 389 4.50 -5.62 21.56
C ILE A 389 5.71 -5.21 22.41
N HIS A 390 6.77 -4.79 21.74
CA HIS A 390 7.97 -4.21 22.31
C HIS A 390 8.11 -2.77 21.80
N GLY A 391 8.09 -1.79 22.70
CA GLY A 391 8.37 -0.38 22.39
C GLY A 391 9.81 -0.23 21.93
N GLY A 392 10.76 -0.42 22.84
CA GLY A 392 12.18 -0.44 22.54
C GLY A 392 12.94 0.69 23.23
N ASP A 393 13.89 1.30 22.54
CA ASP A 393 14.65 2.45 23.03
C ASP A 393 13.94 3.76 22.63
N GLY A 394 13.35 4.52 23.55
CA GLY A 394 12.75 5.80 23.19
C GLY A 394 11.72 6.37 24.15
N ILE A 395 10.66 6.96 23.59
CA ILE A 395 9.45 7.35 24.34
C ILE A 395 8.30 6.84 23.51
N ASP A 396 7.80 5.67 23.89
CA ASP A 396 6.86 4.94 23.05
C ASP A 396 5.42 5.13 23.51
N PHE A 397 4.52 5.16 22.54
CA PHE A 397 3.08 5.22 22.74
C PHE A 397 2.49 3.90 22.26
N VAL A 398 2.21 3.00 23.19
CA VAL A 398 1.74 1.64 22.86
C VAL A 398 0.31 1.43 23.31
N LEU A 399 -0.55 1.05 22.37
CA LEU A 399 -1.90 0.55 22.62
C LEU A 399 -1.92 -0.95 22.29
N GLY A 400 -2.34 -1.78 23.25
CA GLY A 400 -2.56 -3.21 23.01
C GLY A 400 -3.69 -3.42 22.01
N ASP A 401 -4.90 -2.99 22.37
CA ASP A 401 -6.04 -3.09 21.45
C ASP A 401 -6.17 -1.90 20.45
N GLU A 402 -7.30 -1.88 19.74
CA GLU A 402 -7.81 -0.79 18.91
C GLU A 402 -7.74 0.64 19.49
N GLY A 403 -7.35 1.58 18.63
CA GLY A 403 -7.38 2.99 18.96
C GLY A 403 -6.77 3.88 17.89
N THR A 404 -6.50 5.13 18.26
CA THR A 404 -5.78 6.06 17.41
C THR A 404 -4.94 7.01 18.26
N ILE A 405 -3.69 7.20 17.84
CA ILE A 405 -2.77 8.20 18.36
C ILE A 405 -2.71 9.34 17.33
N TYR A 406 -2.90 10.58 17.78
CA TYR A 406 -2.84 11.77 16.94
C TYR A 406 -1.75 12.72 17.42
N LYS A 407 -0.90 13.17 16.50
CA LYS A 407 -0.06 14.36 16.70
C LYS A 407 -0.95 15.60 16.81
N ALA A 408 -0.90 16.28 17.94
CA ALA A 408 -1.83 17.37 18.25
C ALA A 408 -1.53 18.63 17.42
N LEU A 409 -2.56 19.14 16.74
CA LEU A 409 -2.52 20.40 15.99
C LEU A 409 -3.44 21.45 16.65
N ASP A 410 -3.03 22.71 16.57
CA ASP A 410 -3.86 23.84 16.97
C ASP A 410 -4.92 24.17 15.90
N VAL A 411 -5.79 25.14 16.19
CA VAL A 411 -6.87 25.56 15.27
C VAL A 411 -6.38 26.14 13.94
N ASN A 412 -5.09 26.43 13.81
CA ASN A 412 -4.46 26.92 12.60
C ASN A 412 -3.61 25.84 11.91
N GLY A 413 -3.63 24.59 12.40
CA GLY A 413 -2.83 23.49 11.87
C GLY A 413 -1.36 23.52 12.32
N ALA A 414 -1.01 24.30 13.35
CA ALA A 414 0.35 24.31 13.89
C ALA A 414 0.53 23.24 14.97
N ALA A 415 1.73 22.66 15.05
CA ALA A 415 2.08 21.67 16.04
C ALA A 415 1.88 22.15 17.49
N VAL A 416 1.16 21.38 18.30
CA VAL A 416 1.09 21.55 19.75
C VAL A 416 2.21 20.72 20.38
N ARG A 417 3.05 21.35 21.20
CA ARG A 417 4.25 20.74 21.78
C ARG A 417 4.17 20.61 23.29
N ASN A 418 4.88 19.62 23.81
CA ASN A 418 5.21 19.48 25.22
C ASN A 418 6.31 20.48 25.63
N THR A 419 6.56 20.61 26.93
CA THR A 419 7.56 21.54 27.48
C THR A 419 8.99 21.26 26.99
N ASP A 420 9.29 20.00 26.66
CA ASP A 420 10.57 19.55 26.11
C ASP A 420 10.71 19.76 24.59
N GLY A 421 9.64 20.15 23.91
CA GLY A 421 9.60 20.36 22.46
C GLY A 421 9.09 19.16 21.65
N SER A 422 8.83 18.01 22.28
CA SER A 422 8.20 16.85 21.64
C SER A 422 6.76 17.14 21.22
N TRP A 423 6.21 16.35 20.28
CA TRP A 423 4.80 16.45 19.90
C TRP A 423 3.91 16.10 21.10
N ARG A 424 2.86 16.90 21.32
CA ARG A 424 1.77 16.45 22.18
C ARG A 424 0.94 15.42 21.43
N ARG A 425 0.57 14.33 22.10
CA ARG A 425 -0.29 13.29 21.54
C ARG A 425 -1.70 13.39 22.10
N TYR A 426 -2.69 13.08 21.26
CA TYR A 426 -4.06 12.81 21.66
C TYR A 426 -4.37 11.36 21.36
N ILE A 427 -4.85 10.62 22.36
CA ILE A 427 -5.12 9.19 22.24
C ILE A 427 -6.63 8.97 22.39
N VAL A 428 -7.18 8.23 21.45
CA VAL A 428 -8.54 7.70 21.49
C VAL A 428 -8.44 6.19 21.56
N THR A 429 -8.75 5.61 22.71
CA THR A 429 -8.89 4.16 22.86
C THR A 429 -10.29 3.74 22.39
N GLU A 430 -10.42 2.59 21.74
CA GLU A 430 -11.67 2.21 21.08
C GLU A 430 -12.16 0.82 21.47
N GLU A 431 -13.37 0.75 22.05
CA GLU A 431 -14.07 -0.53 22.20
C GLU A 431 -14.90 -0.82 20.94
N VAL A 432 -14.54 -1.85 20.18
CA VAL A 432 -15.27 -2.27 18.98
C VAL A 432 -16.55 -3.01 19.35
N ALA A 433 -17.68 -2.63 18.75
CA ALA A 433 -18.96 -3.26 19.07
C ALA A 433 -19.94 -3.33 17.88
N THR A 434 -20.79 -4.37 17.91
CA THR A 434 -21.94 -4.53 17.01
C THR A 434 -23.24 -4.23 17.76
N VAL A 435 -24.13 -3.45 17.14
CA VAL A 435 -25.47 -3.20 17.70
C VAL A 435 -26.36 -4.42 17.47
N THR A 436 -26.72 -5.12 18.55
CA THR A 436 -27.55 -6.33 18.48
C THR A 436 -29.04 -6.03 18.54
N ASP A 437 -29.45 -4.99 19.26
CA ASP A 437 -30.86 -4.62 19.38
C ASP A 437 -31.02 -3.12 19.69
N ARG A 438 -32.23 -2.60 19.48
CA ARG A 438 -32.60 -1.22 19.80
C ARG A 438 -33.91 -1.19 20.57
N ILE A 439 -33.86 -0.55 21.73
CA ILE A 439 -34.99 -0.38 22.62
C ILE A 439 -35.37 1.10 22.67
N ALA A 440 -36.56 1.46 22.18
CA ALA A 440 -37.07 2.83 22.30
C ALA A 440 -37.36 3.20 23.76
N ILE A 441 -36.61 4.11 24.38
CA ILE A 441 -36.80 4.51 25.80
C ILE A 441 -37.57 5.84 25.92
N ASP A 442 -38.35 6.19 24.89
CA ASP A 442 -39.15 7.41 24.86
C ASP A 442 -40.35 7.35 25.83
N SER A 443 -41.16 8.41 25.83
CA SER A 443 -42.30 8.59 26.75
C SER A 443 -43.37 7.49 26.69
N ASN A 444 -43.31 6.55 25.74
CA ASN A 444 -44.22 5.41 25.68
C ASN A 444 -43.86 4.30 26.69
N GLY A 445 -42.61 4.24 27.16
CA GLY A 445 -42.10 3.19 28.04
C GLY A 445 -42.05 1.80 27.38
N HIS A 446 -41.31 0.87 27.99
CA HIS A 446 -41.31 -0.55 27.61
C HIS A 446 -42.03 -1.40 28.65
N ALA A 447 -42.71 -2.45 28.20
CA ALA A 447 -43.21 -3.47 29.11
C ALA A 447 -42.01 -4.17 29.77
N VAL A 448 -41.88 -4.04 31.09
CA VAL A 448 -40.84 -4.70 31.87
C VAL A 448 -41.26 -6.15 32.11
N ASP A 449 -40.92 -7.02 31.17
CA ASP A 449 -41.13 -8.46 31.25
C ASP A 449 -39.81 -9.24 31.21
N SER A 450 -39.89 -10.56 31.32
CA SER A 450 -38.70 -11.42 31.32
C SER A 450 -37.94 -11.40 29.98
N ALA A 451 -38.62 -11.11 28.87
CA ALA A 451 -37.98 -11.03 27.56
C ALA A 451 -37.18 -9.73 27.43
N PHE A 452 -37.75 -8.61 27.87
CA PHE A 452 -37.07 -7.33 27.98
C PHE A 452 -35.84 -7.41 28.90
N ALA A 453 -36.00 -7.98 30.10
CA ALA A 453 -34.89 -8.20 31.01
C ALA A 453 -33.82 -9.12 30.41
N GLY A 454 -34.23 -10.16 29.68
CA GLY A 454 -33.32 -11.05 28.95
C GLY A 454 -32.43 -10.30 27.96
N LYS A 455 -33.01 -9.42 27.13
CA LYS A 455 -32.25 -8.60 26.18
C LYS A 455 -31.20 -7.71 26.86
N LEU A 456 -31.57 -7.05 27.95
CA LEU A 456 -30.64 -6.19 28.69
C LEU A 456 -29.49 -6.98 29.32
N LEU A 457 -29.74 -8.21 29.77
CA LEU A 457 -28.74 -9.08 30.39
C LEU A 457 -27.80 -9.74 29.38
N THR A 458 -28.15 -9.78 28.10
CA THR A 458 -27.29 -10.30 27.02
C THR A 458 -26.43 -9.23 26.37
N ALA A 459 -26.69 -7.94 26.61
CA ALA A 459 -25.87 -6.87 26.09
C ALA A 459 -24.62 -6.69 26.96
N ASP A 460 -23.45 -6.60 26.34
CA ASP A 460 -22.21 -6.27 27.05
C ASP A 460 -22.19 -4.80 27.44
N MET A 461 -22.76 -3.95 26.58
CA MET A 461 -22.89 -2.52 26.82
C MET A 461 -24.23 -1.99 26.34
N ILE A 462 -24.73 -0.98 27.06
CA ILE A 462 -25.96 -0.27 26.71
C ILE A 462 -25.63 1.19 26.44
N LEU A 463 -25.76 1.62 25.18
CA LEU A 463 -25.54 3.01 24.78
C LEU A 463 -26.88 3.75 24.69
N LEU A 464 -27.01 4.84 25.45
CA LEU A 464 -28.20 5.68 25.42
C LEU A 464 -28.04 6.77 24.36
N ALA A 465 -28.80 6.67 23.28
CA ALA A 465 -28.73 7.57 22.14
C ALA A 465 -30.02 8.39 21.97
N GLY A 466 -29.85 9.64 21.56
CA GLY A 466 -30.94 10.51 21.13
C GLY A 466 -31.08 10.53 19.62
N GLY A 467 -32.31 10.49 19.12
CA GLY A 467 -32.59 10.60 17.70
C GLY A 467 -32.50 12.04 17.22
N TYR A 468 -31.80 12.26 16.12
CA TYR A 468 -31.69 13.55 15.43
C TYR A 468 -32.02 13.38 13.94
N THR A 469 -32.48 14.44 13.30
CA THR A 469 -32.51 14.55 11.84
C THR A 469 -31.09 14.76 11.32
N ASP A 470 -30.90 14.56 10.02
CA ASP A 470 -29.71 14.94 9.23
C ASP A 470 -29.23 16.38 9.46
N THR A 471 -30.15 17.26 9.82
CA THR A 471 -29.94 18.68 10.12
C THR A 471 -29.66 18.97 11.60
N GLY A 472 -29.47 17.93 12.43
CA GLY A 472 -29.16 18.05 13.86
C GLY A 472 -30.35 18.44 14.74
N LYS A 473 -31.58 18.43 14.20
CA LYS A 473 -32.79 18.70 15.00
C LYS A 473 -33.23 17.43 15.72
N GLN A 474 -33.55 17.53 17.01
CA GLN A 474 -34.10 16.41 17.77
C GLN A 474 -35.32 15.82 17.07
N LEU A 475 -35.28 14.51 16.83
CA LEU A 475 -36.43 13.76 16.36
C LEU A 475 -37.44 13.67 17.50
N ALA A 476 -38.71 13.97 17.23
CA ALA A 476 -39.75 13.94 18.25
C ALA A 476 -40.76 12.81 17.98
N THR A 477 -40.99 11.97 18.97
CA THR A 477 -42.08 10.98 18.99
C THR A 477 -43.12 11.46 20.00
N ASN A 478 -44.38 11.68 19.55
CA ASN A 478 -45.48 12.16 20.39
C ASN A 478 -45.19 13.46 21.18
N GLY A 479 -44.31 14.33 20.65
CA GLY A 479 -43.95 15.60 21.28
C GLY A 479 -42.82 15.53 22.33
N ALA A 480 -42.23 14.35 22.54
CA ALA A 480 -41.03 14.15 23.36
C ALA A 480 -39.84 13.75 22.47
N TRP A 481 -38.61 13.96 22.96
CA TRP A 481 -37.40 13.55 22.25
C TRP A 481 -37.36 12.03 22.07
N ALA A 482 -37.23 11.58 20.84
CA ALA A 482 -37.03 10.18 20.52
C ALA A 482 -35.68 9.73 21.05
N THR A 483 -35.68 8.81 22.01
CA THR A 483 -34.47 8.27 22.64
C THR A 483 -34.49 6.75 22.54
N SER A 484 -33.31 6.14 22.49
CA SER A 484 -33.16 4.69 22.35
C SER A 484 -31.99 4.20 23.21
N ALA A 485 -32.14 3.03 23.78
CA ALA A 485 -31.04 2.22 24.29
C ALA A 485 -30.61 1.28 23.17
N LEU A 486 -29.36 1.41 22.73
CA LEU A 486 -28.71 0.48 21.82
C LEU A 486 -28.04 -0.60 22.66
N LEU A 487 -28.36 -1.85 22.36
CA LEU A 487 -27.73 -3.01 22.99
C LEU A 487 -26.55 -3.41 22.13
N LEU A 488 -25.38 -3.46 22.75
CA LEU A 488 -24.11 -3.69 22.08
C LEU A 488 -23.55 -5.04 22.51
N ASP A 489 -23.06 -5.78 21.53
CA ASP A 489 -22.16 -6.92 21.68
C ASP A 489 -20.77 -6.38 21.41
N VAL A 490 -19.94 -6.33 22.46
CA VAL A 490 -18.61 -5.70 22.38
C VAL A 490 -17.62 -6.80 22.09
N THR A 491 -16.81 -6.61 21.03
CA THR A 491 -15.75 -7.53 20.67
C THR A 491 -14.88 -7.80 21.90
N ALA A 492 -14.50 -9.06 22.09
CA ALA A 492 -13.55 -9.40 23.14
C ALA A 492 -12.24 -8.67 22.84
N GLY A 493 -11.68 -7.97 23.82
CA GLY A 493 -10.33 -7.43 23.66
C GLY A 493 -9.29 -8.52 23.85
N GLY A 494 -8.07 -8.16 23.48
CA GLY A 494 -6.91 -9.01 23.47
C GLY A 494 -6.46 -9.50 24.83
N ASN A 495 -5.42 -10.31 24.85
CA ASN A 495 -4.66 -10.56 26.07
C ASN A 495 -3.22 -10.30 25.71
N ASP A 496 -2.85 -9.02 25.78
CA ASP A 496 -1.64 -8.55 25.13
C ASP A 496 -0.45 -8.66 26.08
N THR A 497 0.73 -8.78 25.51
CA THR A 497 1.99 -8.70 26.23
C THR A 497 2.75 -7.49 25.72
N ILE A 498 2.90 -6.48 26.57
CA ILE A 498 3.47 -5.19 26.22
C ILE A 498 4.71 -4.92 27.07
N TYR A 499 5.83 -4.63 26.40
CA TYR A 499 7.08 -4.21 27.00
C TYR A 499 7.43 -2.79 26.53
N GLY A 500 7.61 -1.84 27.44
CA GLY A 500 8.12 -0.50 27.11
C GLY A 500 9.62 -0.53 26.79
N GLU A 501 10.38 -1.31 27.57
CA GLU A 501 11.83 -1.46 27.48
C GLU A 501 12.60 -0.25 28.01
N VAL A 502 13.22 0.60 27.19
CA VAL A 502 14.06 1.72 27.66
C VAL A 502 13.41 3.02 27.26
N GLY A 503 12.85 3.76 28.20
CA GLY A 503 12.12 4.97 27.85
C GLY A 503 11.26 5.52 28.96
N ASP A 504 10.67 6.69 28.75
CA ASP A 504 9.59 7.19 29.62
C ASP A 504 8.26 6.92 28.91
N ASP A 505 7.81 5.66 28.88
CA ASP A 505 6.80 5.19 27.91
C ASP A 505 5.36 5.41 28.37
N ILE A 506 4.42 5.34 27.42
CA ILE A 506 2.98 5.37 27.66
C ILE A 506 2.35 4.09 27.12
N LEU A 507 2.00 3.19 28.05
CA LEU A 507 1.51 1.85 27.72
C LEU A 507 0.03 1.71 28.13
N ILE A 508 -0.80 1.28 27.20
CA ILE A 508 -2.25 1.14 27.39
C ILE A 508 -2.70 -0.27 26.95
N GLY A 509 -2.93 -1.16 27.91
CA GLY A 509 -3.33 -2.56 27.62
C GLY A 509 -4.76 -2.71 27.10
N GLN A 510 -5.67 -1.81 27.47
CA GLN A 510 -7.08 -1.86 27.12
C GLN A 510 -7.81 -3.09 27.70
N ARG A 511 -8.69 -3.77 26.96
CA ARG A 511 -9.61 -4.75 27.56
C ARG A 511 -9.03 -6.14 27.44
N GLY A 512 -8.39 -6.64 28.47
CA GLY A 512 -7.85 -7.98 28.37
C GLY A 512 -7.44 -8.58 29.69
N SER A 513 -6.79 -9.72 29.61
CA SER A 513 -5.88 -10.16 30.65
C SER A 513 -4.45 -9.86 30.23
N ASP A 514 -4.11 -8.58 30.24
CA ASP A 514 -2.85 -8.08 29.67
C ASP A 514 -1.69 -8.23 30.65
N THR A 515 -0.50 -8.40 30.09
CA THR A 515 0.79 -8.35 30.80
C THR A 515 1.54 -7.13 30.32
N ILE A 516 1.79 -6.17 31.21
CA ILE A 516 2.48 -4.92 30.86
C ILE A 516 3.70 -4.75 31.76
N ASP A 517 4.87 -4.55 31.15
CA ASP A 517 6.13 -4.21 31.81
C ASP A 517 6.68 -2.91 31.22
N GLY A 518 6.85 -1.88 32.05
CA GLY A 518 7.38 -0.59 31.60
C GLY A 518 8.88 -0.63 31.30
N GLY A 519 9.65 -1.47 32.00
CA GLY A 519 11.10 -1.49 31.84
C GLY A 519 11.83 -0.36 32.59
N ASP A 520 12.85 0.20 31.96
CA ASP A 520 13.77 1.21 32.47
C ASP A 520 13.27 2.63 32.13
N GLY A 521 12.83 3.39 33.13
CA GLY A 521 12.49 4.81 32.99
C GLY A 521 11.30 5.20 33.86
N ASN A 522 10.56 6.24 33.47
CA ASN A 522 9.37 6.73 34.17
C ASN A 522 8.10 6.49 33.35
N ASP A 523 7.64 5.24 33.36
CA ASP A 523 6.53 4.82 32.51
C ASP A 523 5.17 5.21 33.08
N THR A 524 4.25 5.51 32.17
CA THR A 524 2.84 5.74 32.43
C THR A 524 2.03 4.55 31.91
N ILE A 525 1.60 3.68 32.83
CA ILE A 525 0.87 2.47 32.48
C ILE A 525 -0.61 2.59 32.84
N PHE A 526 -1.45 2.32 31.86
CA PHE A 526 -2.86 2.02 32.04
C PHE A 526 -3.07 0.56 31.63
N GLY A 527 -3.67 -0.25 32.53
CA GLY A 527 -4.22 -1.55 32.11
C GLY A 527 -5.42 -1.26 31.23
N ASP A 528 -6.61 -1.24 31.83
CA ASP A 528 -7.83 -0.96 31.09
C ASP A 528 -8.23 0.54 31.09
N LYS A 529 -9.22 0.88 30.26
CA LYS A 529 -10.02 2.12 30.27
C LYS A 529 -9.25 3.38 30.66
N ALA A 530 -8.18 3.67 29.93
CA ALA A 530 -7.36 4.86 30.12
C ALA A 530 -8.18 6.15 29.92
N THR A 531 -7.99 7.15 30.79
CA THR A 531 -8.57 8.48 30.59
C THR A 531 -7.70 9.52 31.26
N ASN A 532 -7.32 10.54 30.51
CA ASN A 532 -6.55 11.67 31.02
C ASN A 532 -7.10 12.97 30.41
N ILE A 533 -8.09 13.56 31.09
CA ILE A 533 -8.71 14.82 30.68
C ILE A 533 -8.31 15.89 31.71
N ALA A 534 -7.10 16.42 31.57
CA ALA A 534 -6.60 17.46 32.44
C ALA A 534 -7.13 18.84 32.03
N ASN A 535 -7.78 19.55 32.96
CA ASN A 535 -8.22 20.95 32.75
C ASN A 535 -7.08 21.98 32.90
N MET A 536 -5.85 21.50 33.13
CA MET A 536 -4.62 22.30 33.23
C MET A 536 -3.62 21.75 32.20
N GLY A 537 -2.72 22.58 31.68
CA GLY A 537 -1.71 22.11 30.72
C GLY A 537 -0.81 21.02 31.33
N THR A 538 -0.81 19.84 30.72
CA THR A 538 0.09 18.71 31.03
C THR A 538 0.85 18.32 29.78
N ASP A 539 2.03 17.73 29.96
CA ASP A 539 2.79 17.11 28.86
C ASP A 539 2.40 15.65 28.60
N LEU A 540 1.63 15.05 29.51
CA LEU A 540 0.95 13.78 29.26
C LEU A 540 -0.12 13.93 28.18
N PRO A 541 -0.35 12.88 27.37
CA PRO A 541 -1.35 12.90 26.32
C PRO A 541 -2.76 13.09 26.87
N LEU A 542 -3.63 13.74 26.10
CA LEU A 542 -5.07 13.72 26.35
C LEU A 542 -5.57 12.34 25.92
N ILE A 543 -6.16 11.59 26.85
CA ILE A 543 -6.67 10.25 26.58
C ILE A 543 -8.18 10.24 26.81
N VAL A 544 -8.92 9.78 25.81
CA VAL A 544 -10.37 9.58 25.86
C VAL A 544 -10.73 8.18 25.39
N ASN A 545 -11.80 7.61 25.95
CA ASN A 545 -12.35 6.34 25.48
C ASN A 545 -13.51 6.60 24.51
N ALA A 546 -13.56 5.82 23.45
CA ALA A 546 -14.64 5.79 22.47
C ALA A 546 -15.18 4.36 22.29
N VAL A 547 -16.32 4.27 21.62
CA VAL A 547 -16.93 3.00 21.21
C VAL A 547 -17.11 3.06 19.70
N ARG A 548 -16.40 2.20 18.97
CA ARG A 548 -16.53 2.11 17.52
C ARG A 548 -17.63 1.12 17.17
N LEU A 549 -18.68 1.61 16.53
CA LEU A 549 -19.78 0.76 16.07
C LEU A 549 -19.51 0.30 14.63
N ILE A 550 -19.25 -1.00 14.44
CA ILE A 550 -18.89 -1.57 13.13
C ILE A 550 -20.07 -2.16 12.37
N GLY A 551 -21.22 -2.32 13.03
CA GLY A 551 -22.39 -2.89 12.38
C GLY A 551 -23.61 -2.95 13.27
N ALA A 552 -24.74 -3.34 12.67
CA ALA A 552 -25.98 -3.56 13.38
C ALA A 552 -26.71 -4.78 12.81
N THR A 553 -27.27 -5.61 13.68
CA THR A 553 -28.09 -6.74 13.23
C THR A 553 -29.43 -6.24 12.68
N ALA A 554 -30.10 -7.09 11.90
CA ALA A 554 -31.45 -6.79 11.41
C ALA A 554 -32.46 -6.50 12.55
N ALA A 555 -32.24 -7.05 13.75
CA ALA A 555 -33.11 -6.83 14.91
C ALA A 555 -33.00 -5.41 15.47
N ALA A 556 -31.82 -4.78 15.37
CA ALA A 556 -31.62 -3.40 15.80
C ALA A 556 -32.40 -2.39 14.94
N GLY A 557 -32.74 -2.75 13.70
CA GLY A 557 -33.54 -1.89 12.82
C GLY A 557 -32.91 -0.53 12.54
N ILE A 558 -31.59 -0.44 12.62
CA ILE A 558 -30.78 0.72 12.29
C ILE A 558 -29.73 0.32 11.26
N TYR A 559 -29.32 1.29 10.45
CA TYR A 559 -28.22 1.14 9.52
C TYR A 559 -27.04 1.94 10.04
N ILE A 560 -25.89 1.28 10.17
CA ILE A 560 -24.62 1.92 10.48
C ILE A 560 -23.81 1.88 9.19
N PRO A 561 -23.43 3.03 8.61
CA PRO A 561 -22.57 3.05 7.46
C PRO A 561 -21.21 2.44 7.83
N ILE A 562 -20.71 1.54 6.98
CA ILE A 562 -19.37 0.96 7.09
C ILE A 562 -18.35 2.11 7.06
N GLY A 563 -17.38 2.11 7.99
CA GLY A 563 -16.33 3.13 8.07
C GLY A 563 -16.73 4.47 8.71
N GLY A 564 -17.93 4.59 9.29
CA GLY A 564 -18.30 5.78 10.06
C GLY A 564 -17.78 5.72 11.50
N THR A 565 -16.79 6.53 11.86
CA THR A 565 -16.49 6.84 13.27
C THR A 565 -17.69 7.59 13.87
N VAL A 566 -18.30 7.03 14.94
CA VAL A 566 -19.41 7.68 15.67
C VAL A 566 -18.88 8.47 16.86
#